data_AF-A0A1X2IUR5-F1
#
_entry.id   AF-A0A1X2IUR5-F1
#
_cell.length_a   1.000
_cell.length_b   1.000
_cell.length_c   1.000
_cell.angle_alpha   90.00
_cell.angle_beta   90.00
_cell.angle_gamma   90.00
#
_symmetry.space_group_name_H-M   'P 1'
#
loop_
_entity.id
_entity.type
_entity.pdbx_description
1 polymer ?
#
loop_
_entity_poly.entity_id
_entity_poly.type
_entity_poly.pdbx_seq_one_letter_code
_entity_poly.pdbx_strand_id
1 'polypeptide(L)'
;MNGNKYFENEDEVSGCERWVEYASFNQPDSGDVVPEWHGWLGKFVQEPPTEQDCVPKKWWGEPTPNFSGTPKAFKTYNSTTPKVNAWEPIVKARPQI
;
A
#
# COMPACT_ATOMS: atom_id res chain seq x y z
N MET A 1 -1.83 10.66 -9.07
CA MET A 1 -2.76 9.71 -8.44
C MET A 1 -3.65 9.13 -9.52
N ASN A 2 -3.08 8.08 -10.11
CA ASN A 2 -3.51 7.07 -11.07
C ASN A 2 -4.41 7.40 -12.26
N GLY A 3 -5.09 8.54 -12.37
CA GLY A 3 -5.85 8.90 -13.57
C GLY A 3 -6.98 7.92 -13.94
N ASN A 4 -7.29 6.99 -13.04
CA ASN A 4 -8.33 6.00 -13.21
C ASN A 4 -9.69 6.70 -13.27
N LYS A 5 -10.57 6.21 -14.13
CA LYS A 5 -11.95 6.69 -14.24
C LYS A 5 -12.88 5.64 -13.67
N TYR A 6 -13.87 6.09 -12.93
CA TYR A 6 -14.83 5.23 -12.24
C TYR A 6 -16.21 5.49 -12.80
N PHE A 7 -16.97 4.41 -13.02
CA PHE A 7 -18.27 4.46 -13.69
C PHE A 7 -19.28 3.63 -12.92
N GLU A 8 -20.54 4.05 -13.01
CA GLU A 8 -21.69 3.36 -12.44
C GLU A 8 -22.82 3.33 -13.46
N ASN A 9 -23.48 2.18 -13.58
CA ASN A 9 -24.69 1.98 -14.37
C ASN A 9 -25.61 0.98 -13.67
N GLU A 10 -26.78 1.44 -13.22
CA GLU A 10 -27.77 0.61 -12.51
C GLU A 10 -28.57 -0.32 -13.43
N ASP A 11 -28.51 -0.11 -14.75
CA ASP A 11 -29.17 -0.98 -15.74
C ASP A 11 -28.38 -2.30 -15.98
N GLU A 12 -27.18 -2.41 -15.43
CA GLU A 12 -26.32 -3.59 -15.57
C GLU A 12 -26.74 -4.74 -14.66
N VAL A 13 -26.18 -5.93 -14.93
CA VAL A 13 -26.37 -7.09 -14.06
C VAL A 13 -25.81 -6.80 -12.67
N SER A 14 -26.56 -7.20 -11.63
CA SER A 14 -26.13 -7.05 -10.24
C SER A 14 -24.72 -7.60 -10.02
N GLY A 15 -23.83 -6.71 -9.56
CA GLY A 15 -22.39 -7.01 -9.37
C GLY A 15 -21.48 -6.43 -10.44
N CYS A 16 -22.03 -6.02 -11.59
CA CYS A 16 -21.30 -5.37 -12.68
C CYS A 16 -21.62 -3.87 -12.82
N GLU A 17 -22.52 -3.34 -11.97
CA GLU A 17 -22.98 -1.95 -12.02
C GLU A 17 -21.86 -0.92 -11.83
N ARG A 18 -20.76 -1.26 -11.16
CA ARG A 18 -19.63 -0.35 -10.90
C ARG A 18 -18.34 -0.94 -11.46
N TRP A 19 -17.58 -0.14 -12.20
CA TRP A 19 -16.29 -0.54 -12.73
C TRP A 19 -15.29 0.61 -12.78
N VAL A 20 -14.03 0.24 -12.99
CA VAL A 20 -12.90 1.17 -13.14
C VAL A 20 -12.23 0.97 -14.49
N GLU A 21 -11.96 2.06 -15.19
CA GLU A 21 -11.02 2.10 -16.29
C GLU A 21 -9.67 2.59 -15.75
N TYR A 22 -8.69 1.69 -15.73
CA TYR A 22 -7.33 2.01 -15.29
C TYR A 22 -6.64 2.94 -16.30
N ALA A 23 -5.90 3.95 -15.82
CA ALA A 23 -5.09 4.77 -16.72
C ALA A 23 -3.86 4.02 -17.26
N SER A 24 -3.37 3.03 -16.52
CA SER A 24 -2.32 2.13 -16.99
C SER A 24 -2.93 1.13 -17.98
N PHE A 25 -2.83 1.44 -19.28
CA PHE A 25 -3.36 0.58 -20.33
C PHE A 25 -2.61 -0.76 -20.44
N ASN A 26 -1.29 -0.75 -20.26
CA ASN A 26 -0.44 -1.93 -20.52
C ASN A 26 -0.36 -2.88 -19.32
N GLN A 27 -0.52 -2.38 -18.11
CA GLN A 27 -0.38 -3.15 -16.87
C GLN A 27 -1.38 -2.64 -15.83
N PRO A 28 -2.69 -2.93 -15.99
CA PRO A 28 -3.68 -2.63 -14.97
C PRO A 28 -3.48 -3.55 -13.76
N ASP A 29 -3.43 -2.97 -12.56
CA ASP A 29 -3.35 -3.72 -11.30
C ASP A 29 -4.48 -3.29 -10.36
N SER A 30 -5.13 -4.24 -9.69
CA SER A 30 -6.23 -3.93 -8.77
C SER A 30 -5.78 -3.08 -7.56
N GLY A 31 -4.50 -3.13 -7.20
CA GLY A 31 -3.90 -2.30 -6.15
C GLY A 31 -3.72 -0.83 -6.55
N ASP A 32 -3.95 -0.48 -7.83
CA ASP A 32 -3.92 0.91 -8.28
C ASP A 32 -5.21 1.69 -7.96
N VAL A 33 -6.26 1.01 -7.49
CA VAL A 33 -7.47 1.68 -6.99
C VAL A 33 -7.14 2.34 -5.66
N VAL A 34 -7.32 3.66 -5.58
CA VAL A 34 -7.05 4.40 -4.34
C VAL A 34 -8.05 3.99 -3.24
N PRO A 35 -7.66 4.07 -1.95
CA PRO A 35 -8.48 3.55 -0.85
C PRO A 35 -9.90 4.12 -0.78
N GLU A 36 -10.07 5.39 -1.14
CA GLU A 36 -11.37 6.06 -1.16
C GLU A 36 -12.33 5.41 -2.16
N TRP A 37 -11.85 5.14 -3.39
CA TRP A 37 -12.65 4.52 -4.44
C TRP A 37 -12.82 3.01 -4.26
N HIS A 38 -11.92 2.34 -3.55
CA HIS A 38 -11.99 0.90 -3.31
C HIS A 38 -13.26 0.50 -2.53
N GLY A 39 -13.67 1.31 -1.56
CA GLY A 39 -14.90 1.07 -0.78
C GLY A 39 -16.18 1.18 -1.62
N TRP A 40 -16.26 2.22 -2.46
CA TRP A 40 -17.39 2.46 -3.36
C TRP A 40 -17.46 1.39 -4.47
N LEU A 41 -16.33 1.05 -5.09
CA LEU A 41 -16.26 0.03 -6.14
C LEU A 41 -16.70 -1.35 -5.64
N GLY A 42 -16.33 -1.69 -4.39
CA GLY A 42 -16.74 -2.92 -3.71
C GLY A 42 -18.15 -2.89 -3.09
N LYS A 43 -18.91 -1.80 -3.29
CA LYS A 43 -20.25 -1.58 -2.70
C LYS A 43 -20.30 -1.65 -1.17
N PHE A 44 -19.18 -1.42 -0.49
CA PHE A 44 -19.14 -1.26 0.96
C PHE A 44 -19.71 0.10 1.39
N VAL A 45 -19.54 1.10 0.51
CA VAL A 45 -20.08 2.45 0.66
C VAL A 45 -20.96 2.76 -0.55
N GLN A 46 -22.11 3.36 -0.30
CA GLN A 46 -23.06 3.71 -1.38
C GLN A 46 -22.63 4.98 -2.11
N GLU A 47 -22.27 6.01 -1.35
CA GLU A 47 -21.84 7.31 -1.88
C GLU A 47 -20.42 7.22 -2.46
N PRO A 48 -20.17 7.80 -3.66
CA PRO A 48 -18.82 7.88 -4.19
C PRO A 48 -17.96 8.87 -3.40
N PRO A 49 -16.62 8.76 -3.45
CA PRO A 49 -15.70 9.70 -2.78
C PRO A 49 -15.87 11.17 -3.19
N THR A 50 -16.52 11.43 -4.33
CA THR A 50 -16.85 12.79 -4.78
C THR A 50 -17.95 13.44 -3.97
N GLU A 51 -18.83 12.64 -3.34
CA GLU A 51 -19.93 13.11 -2.50
C GLU A 51 -19.62 12.97 -1.01
N GLN A 52 -18.68 12.09 -0.66
CA GLN A 52 -18.26 11.85 0.71
C GLN A 52 -17.13 12.80 1.13
N ASP A 53 -17.31 13.52 2.23
CA ASP A 53 -16.25 14.31 2.89
C ASP A 53 -15.23 13.39 3.59
N CYS A 54 -14.36 12.75 2.82
CA CYS A 54 -13.23 12.00 3.35
C CYS A 54 -12.07 12.96 3.68
N VAL A 55 -12.02 13.46 4.92
CA VAL A 55 -10.94 14.36 5.34
C VAL A 55 -9.66 13.55 5.60
N PRO A 56 -8.57 13.77 4.83
CA PRO A 56 -7.33 13.04 5.03
C PRO A 56 -6.73 13.35 6.40
N LYS A 57 -6.39 12.30 7.15
CA LYS A 57 -5.80 12.45 8.49
C LYS A 57 -4.29 12.59 8.37
N LYS A 58 -3.66 13.33 9.29
CA LYS A 58 -2.21 13.60 9.30
C LYS A 58 -1.29 12.36 9.25
N TRP A 59 -1.82 11.19 9.61
CA TRP A 59 -1.08 9.93 9.66
C TRP A 59 -1.34 9.03 8.44
N TRP A 60 -2.15 9.49 7.48
CA TRP A 60 -2.40 8.76 6.23
C TRP A 60 -1.20 8.92 5.31
N GLY A 61 -0.68 7.79 4.85
CA GLY A 61 0.31 7.77 3.79
C GLY A 61 -0.34 8.03 2.43
N GLU A 62 0.45 8.45 1.46
CA GLU A 62 -0.01 8.49 0.08
C GLU A 62 -0.30 7.07 -0.43
N PRO A 63 -1.36 6.87 -1.24
CA PRO A 63 -1.62 5.62 -1.92
C PRO A 63 -0.42 5.19 -2.77
N THR A 64 0.12 4.00 -2.48
CA THR A 64 1.21 3.39 -3.24
C THR A 64 0.74 2.12 -3.93
N PRO A 65 1.19 1.83 -5.15
CA PRO A 65 0.86 0.60 -5.84
C PRO A 65 1.49 -0.62 -5.17
N ASN A 66 1.03 -1.81 -5.53
CA ASN A 66 1.62 -3.05 -5.08
C ASN A 66 2.99 -3.28 -5.75
N PHE A 67 4.05 -3.34 -4.95
CA PHE A 67 5.42 -3.57 -5.45
C PHE A 67 5.88 -5.02 -5.39
N SER A 68 4.98 -5.97 -5.09
CA SER A 68 5.29 -7.40 -5.06
C SER A 68 5.97 -7.85 -6.35
N GLY A 69 7.03 -8.67 -6.23
CA GLY A 69 7.79 -9.15 -7.40
C GLY A 69 8.75 -8.13 -8.04
N THR A 70 8.75 -6.87 -7.59
CA THR A 70 9.69 -5.83 -8.08
C THR A 70 10.87 -5.64 -7.11
N PRO A 71 11.95 -4.94 -7.52
CA PRO A 71 13.03 -4.56 -6.60
C PRO A 71 12.57 -3.69 -5.41
N LYS A 72 11.40 -3.04 -5.52
CA LYS A 72 10.79 -2.22 -4.47
C LYS A 72 9.87 -3.02 -3.53
N ALA A 73 9.78 -4.34 -3.68
CA ALA A 73 8.98 -5.18 -2.80
C ALA A 73 9.38 -4.99 -1.32
N PHE A 74 8.39 -4.96 -0.43
CA PHE A 74 8.63 -4.87 1.00
C PHE A 74 9.41 -6.10 1.49
N LYS A 75 10.54 -5.86 2.16
CA LYS A 75 11.37 -6.89 2.79
C LYS A 75 11.25 -6.78 4.30
N THR A 76 10.71 -7.83 4.91
CA THR A 76 10.62 -7.90 6.37
C THR A 76 12.02 -8.00 6.98
N TYR A 77 12.21 -7.35 8.12
CA TYR A 77 13.43 -7.46 8.92
C TYR A 77 13.06 -7.51 10.40
N ASN A 78 14.01 -7.92 11.24
CA ASN A 78 13.81 -7.87 12.67
C ASN A 78 13.89 -6.42 13.15
N SER A 79 12.79 -5.88 13.66
CA SER A 79 12.73 -4.52 14.23
C SER A 79 13.37 -4.42 15.62
N THR A 80 13.72 -5.55 16.24
CA THR A 80 14.33 -5.60 17.58
C THR A 80 15.85 -5.61 17.50
N THR A 81 16.48 -4.91 18.45
CA THR A 81 17.92 -5.01 18.68
C THR A 81 18.26 -6.36 19.33
N PRO A 82 19.50 -6.87 19.16
CA PRO A 82 19.95 -8.05 19.89
C PRO A 82 19.72 -7.89 21.40
N LYS A 83 19.18 -8.93 22.03
CA LYS A 83 18.92 -8.92 23.49
C LYS A 83 20.19 -9.21 24.30
N VAL A 84 21.16 -9.88 23.68
CA VAL A 84 22.43 -10.25 24.29
C VAL A 84 23.52 -9.71 23.37
N ASN A 85 24.40 -8.89 23.94
CA ASN A 85 25.54 -8.35 23.22
C ASN A 85 26.74 -9.28 23.44
N ALA A 86 27.48 -9.58 22.36
CA ALA A 86 28.70 -10.35 22.45
C ALA A 86 29.80 -9.54 23.15
N TRP A 87 30.72 -10.23 23.82
CA TRP A 87 31.93 -9.60 24.32
C TRP A 87 32.84 -9.23 23.13
N GLU A 88 33.30 -7.97 23.10
CA GLU A 88 34.27 -7.50 22.12
C GLU A 88 35.71 -7.77 22.64
N PRO A 89 36.51 -8.60 21.95
CA PRO A 89 37.83 -8.96 22.43
C PRO A 89 38.83 -7.81 22.35
N ILE A 90 39.44 -7.47 23.49
CA ILE A 90 40.56 -6.52 23.55
C ILE A 90 41.85 -7.32 23.67
N VAL A 91 42.69 -7.30 22.63
CA VAL A 91 44.01 -7.95 22.66
C VAL A 91 44.99 -7.06 23.43
N LYS A 92 45.59 -7.60 24.51
CA LYS A 92 46.67 -6.95 25.26
C LYS A 92 47.98 -7.72 25.04
N ALA A 93 49.08 -6.99 24.84
CA ALA A 93 50.41 -7.60 24.74
C ALA A 93 50.83 -8.22 26.07
N ARG A 94 51.59 -9.33 26.01
CA ARG A 94 52.17 -9.98 27.19
C ARG A 94 53.23 -9.03 27.82
N PRO A 95 53.22 -8.80 29.14
CA PRO A 95 54.27 -8.02 29.79
C PRO A 95 55.63 -8.70 29.61
N GLN A 96 56.66 -7.93 29.27
CA GLN A 96 58.06 -8.37 29.29
C GLN A 96 58.52 -8.38 30.75
N ILE A 97 59.11 -9.50 31.20
CA ILE A 97 59.69 -9.67 32.55
C ILE A 97 61.06 -8.99 32.59
#